data_AF-A0A512ARM5-F1
#
_entry.id   AF-A0A512ARM5-F1
#
_cell.length_a   1.000
_cell.length_b   1.000
_cell.length_c   1.000
_cell.angle_alpha   90.00
_cell.angle_beta   90.00
_cell.angle_gamma   90.00
#
_symmetry.space_group_name_H-M   'P 1'
#
loop_
_entity.id
_entity.type
_entity.pdbx_description
1 polymer ?
#
loop_
_entity_poly.entity_id
_entity_poly.type
_entity_poly.pdbx_seq_one_letter_code
_entity_poly.pdbx_strand_id
1 'polypeptide(L)'
;MWRDRDDRINLADGKIAKKLRNAFVSDHCRAVWTVLPDTVDIMRLEDAVIAIAPEHATAWNGRKMAPYCEPVELVDATIARLRLDPRQRAAIDRQHERFMKFKTTGLIVA
;
A
#
# COMPACT_ATOMS: atom_id res chain seq x y z
N MET A 1 4.12 3.43 6.98
CA MET A 1 3.62 2.14 6.41
C MET A 1 4.58 1.42 5.45
N TRP A 2 5.79 1.94 5.22
CA TRP A 2 6.71 1.40 4.21
C TRP A 2 7.28 0.03 4.60
N ARG A 3 7.66 -0.75 3.58
CA ARG A 3 8.41 -2.00 3.68
C ARG A 3 9.14 -2.23 2.36
N ASP A 4 10.41 -2.58 2.43
CA ASP A 4 11.12 -3.27 1.35
C ASP A 4 10.83 -4.79 1.43
N ARG A 5 10.44 -5.39 0.30
CA ARG A 5 10.14 -6.83 0.23
C ARG A 5 11.41 -7.66 0.24
N ASP A 6 12.50 -7.11 -0.28
CA ASP A 6 13.76 -7.81 -0.53
C ASP A 6 14.78 -7.60 0.60
N ASP A 7 14.53 -6.65 1.51
CA ASP A 7 15.28 -6.49 2.77
C ASP A 7 14.97 -7.64 3.74
N ARG A 8 15.72 -8.73 3.57
CA ARG A 8 15.64 -9.92 4.45
C ARG A 8 16.14 -9.65 5.86
N ILE A 9 17.01 -8.65 6.04
CA ILE A 9 17.58 -8.29 7.35
C ILE A 9 16.49 -7.72 8.26
N ASN A 10 15.58 -6.92 7.70
CA ASN A 10 14.56 -6.19 8.47
C ASN A 10 13.15 -6.75 8.29
N LEU A 11 13.07 -8.05 7.96
CA LEU A 11 11.82 -8.75 7.70
C LEU A 11 10.83 -8.66 8.87
N ALA A 12 11.31 -8.68 10.11
CA ALA A 12 10.47 -8.59 11.30
C ALA A 12 9.71 -7.25 11.36
N ASP A 13 10.42 -6.14 11.21
CA ASP A 13 9.83 -4.80 11.19
C ASP A 13 8.93 -4.62 9.94
N GLY A 14 9.38 -5.11 8.79
CA GLY A 14 8.60 -5.09 7.55
C GLY A 14 7.27 -5.85 7.65
N LYS A 15 7.22 -6.98 8.38
CA LYS A 15 5.97 -7.71 8.65
C LYS A 15 4.99 -6.88 9.46
N ILE A 16 5.47 -6.15 10.47
CA ILE A 16 4.63 -5.25 11.29
C ILE A 16 4.10 -4.10 10.43
N ALA A 17 4.95 -3.45 9.64
CA ALA A 17 4.53 -2.39 8.72
C ALA A 17 3.51 -2.89 7.68
N LYS A 18 3.69 -4.11 7.15
CA LYS A 18 2.71 -4.75 6.25
C LYS A 18 1.36 -4.95 6.94
N LYS A 19 1.35 -5.39 8.20
CA LYS A 19 0.11 -5.58 8.97
C LYS A 19 -0.63 -4.26 9.13
N LEU A 20 0.08 -3.19 9.50
CA LEU A 20 -0.48 -1.84 9.57
C LEU A 20 -1.07 -1.40 8.21
N ARG A 21 -0.31 -1.54 7.13
CA ARG A 21 -0.77 -1.18 5.78
C ARG A 21 -2.02 -1.96 5.38
N ASN A 22 -2.07 -3.26 5.64
CA ASN A 22 -3.24 -4.08 5.31
C ASN A 22 -4.48 -3.62 6.09
N ALA A 23 -4.32 -3.28 7.37
CA ALA A 23 -5.41 -2.75 8.19
C ALA A 23 -5.89 -1.38 7.67
N PHE A 24 -4.95 -0.48 7.34
CA PHE A 24 -5.26 0.82 6.74
C PHE A 24 -6.02 0.68 5.41
N VAL A 25 -5.56 -0.22 4.53
CA VAL A 25 -6.23 -0.52 3.26
C VAL A 25 -7.64 -1.06 3.52
N SER A 26 -7.81 -1.93 4.52
CA SER A 26 -9.14 -2.44 4.88
C SER A 26 -10.09 -1.35 5.39
N ASP A 27 -9.58 -0.31 6.05
CA ASP A 27 -10.40 0.77 6.60
C ASP A 27 -10.81 1.80 5.52
N HIS A 28 -9.92 2.05 4.56
CA HIS A 28 -10.04 3.22 3.67
C HIS A 28 -10.14 2.88 2.18
N CYS A 29 -9.74 1.67 1.77
CA CYS A 29 -9.81 1.23 0.39
C CYS A 29 -11.06 0.38 0.16
N ARG A 30 -11.77 0.64 -0.95
CA ARG A 30 -12.94 -0.13 -1.37
C ARG A 30 -12.62 -1.16 -2.46
N ALA A 31 -11.34 -1.49 -2.64
CA ALA A 31 -10.92 -2.48 -3.61
C ALA A 31 -11.51 -3.85 -3.26
N VAL A 32 -12.14 -4.50 -4.23
CA VAL A 32 -12.65 -5.87 -4.15
C VAL A 32 -11.93 -6.72 -5.19
N TRP A 33 -11.80 -8.01 -4.91
CA TRP A 33 -11.19 -8.98 -5.83
C TRP A 33 -12.05 -10.24 -5.90
N THR A 34 -11.96 -10.94 -7.02
CA THR A 34 -12.60 -12.24 -7.23
C THR A 34 -11.60 -13.22 -7.84
N VAL A 35 -11.79 -14.50 -7.60
CA VAL A 35 -10.98 -15.55 -8.23
C VAL A 35 -11.52 -15.81 -9.63
N LEU A 36 -10.62 -15.87 -10.61
CA LEU A 36 -10.94 -16.26 -11.98
C LEU A 36 -10.17 -17.54 -12.32
N PRO A 37 -10.72 -18.41 -13.19
CA PRO A 37 -9.96 -19.52 -13.75
C PRO A 37 -8.73 -19.04 -14.54
N ASP A 38 -7.65 -19.83 -14.52
CA ASP A 38 -6.40 -19.51 -15.24
C ASP A 38 -6.58 -19.45 -16.76
N THR A 39 -7.69 -19.97 -17.29
CA THR A 39 -8.03 -19.95 -18.72
C THR A 39 -8.70 -18.64 -19.16
N VAL A 40 -9.01 -17.73 -18.23
CA VAL A 40 -9.68 -16.47 -18.55
C VAL A 40 -8.70 -15.52 -19.26
N ASP A 41 -9.17 -14.94 -20.36
CA ASP A 41 -8.50 -13.81 -21.00
C ASP A 41 -8.66 -12.56 -20.13
N ILE A 42 -7.68 -12.33 -19.25
CA ILE A 42 -7.68 -11.21 -18.31
C ILE A 42 -7.70 -9.87 -19.04
N MET A 43 -6.99 -9.75 -20.18
CA MET A 43 -6.94 -8.50 -20.94
C MET A 43 -8.31 -8.13 -21.49
N ARG A 44 -8.98 -9.09 -22.15
CA ARG A 44 -10.33 -8.85 -22.67
C ARG A 44 -11.34 -8.55 -21.57
N LEU A 45 -11.20 -9.20 -20.41
CA LEU A 45 -12.07 -8.93 -19.27
C LEU A 45 -11.84 -7.53 -18.71
N GLU A 46 -10.58 -7.09 -18.59
CA GLU A 46 -10.23 -5.74 -18.14
C GLU A 46 -10.83 -4.67 -19.07
N ASP A 47 -10.68 -4.83 -20.39
CA ASP A 47 -11.27 -3.92 -21.37
C ASP A 47 -12.80 -3.84 -21.22
N ALA A 48 -13.47 -4.98 -21.05
CA ALA A 48 -14.91 -5.03 -20.84
C ALA A 48 -15.35 -4.36 -19.53
N VAL A 49 -14.58 -4.52 -18.45
CA VAL A 49 -14.84 -3.89 -17.15
C VAL A 49 -14.66 -2.37 -17.24
N ILE A 50 -13.59 -1.90 -17.89
CA ILE A 50 -13.35 -0.47 -18.11
C ILE A 50 -14.46 0.16 -18.95
N ALA A 51 -14.94 -0.55 -19.99
CA ALA A 51 -15.99 -0.04 -20.87
C ALA A 51 -17.33 0.21 -20.17
N ILE A 52 -17.65 -0.53 -19.10
CA ILE A 52 -18.89 -0.35 -18.33
C ILE A 52 -18.70 0.47 -17.04
N ALA A 53 -17.45 0.74 -16.65
CA ALA A 53 -17.16 1.45 -15.42
C ALA A 53 -17.57 2.92 -15.53
N PRO A 54 -18.14 3.52 -14.46
CA PRO A 54 -18.45 4.95 -14.46
C PRO A 54 -17.16 5.76 -14.54
N GLU A 55 -17.22 6.94 -15.17
CA GLU A 55 -16.05 7.79 -15.47
C GLU A 55 -15.15 8.05 -14.23
N HIS A 56 -15.75 8.31 -13.07
CA HIS A 56 -15.00 8.56 -11.84
C HIS A 56 -14.18 7.34 -11.36
N ALA A 57 -14.58 6.12 -11.73
CA ALA A 57 -13.88 4.90 -11.37
C ALA A 57 -12.67 4.62 -12.28
N THR A 58 -12.67 5.12 -13.52
CA THR A 58 -11.56 5.01 -14.48
C THR A 58 -10.72 6.27 -14.57
N ALA A 59 -11.09 7.35 -13.87
CA ALA A 59 -10.40 8.64 -13.89
C ALA A 59 -8.90 8.56 -13.57
N TRP A 60 -8.48 7.52 -12.82
CA TRP A 60 -7.09 7.26 -12.44
C TRP A 60 -6.31 6.39 -13.44
N ASN A 61 -6.97 5.73 -14.39
CA ASN A 61 -6.32 4.84 -15.34
C ASN A 61 -5.33 5.63 -16.22
N GLY A 62 -4.10 5.11 -16.35
CA GLY A 62 -3.03 5.73 -17.14
C GLY A 62 -2.43 7.01 -16.56
N ARG A 63 -2.92 7.51 -15.40
CA ARG A 63 -2.36 8.70 -14.76
C ARG A 63 -1.15 8.33 -13.90
N LYS A 64 -0.01 8.96 -14.17
CA LYS A 64 1.13 8.95 -13.24
C LYS A 64 0.79 9.89 -12.07
N MET A 65 0.89 9.39 -10.84
CA MET A 65 0.65 10.18 -9.65
C MET A 65 1.95 10.81 -9.17
N ALA A 66 1.92 12.09 -8.81
CA ALA A 66 2.99 12.69 -8.05
C ALA A 66 3.16 11.95 -6.71
N PRO A 67 4.37 11.85 -6.16
CA PRO A 67 4.56 11.32 -4.82
C PRO A 67 3.68 12.08 -3.82
N TYR A 68 2.74 11.39 -3.18
CA TYR A 68 1.91 11.98 -2.14
C TYR A 68 2.56 11.78 -0.76
N CYS A 69 2.25 12.71 0.15
CA CYS A 69 2.62 12.58 1.55
C CYS A 69 1.80 11.46 2.19
N GLU A 70 2.41 10.71 3.13
CA GLU A 70 1.66 9.73 3.92
C GLU A 70 0.52 10.45 4.65
N PRO A 71 -0.72 9.92 4.65
CA PRO A 71 -1.83 10.50 5.38
C PRO A 71 -1.67 10.21 6.89
N VAL A 72 -0.76 10.95 7.53
CA VAL A 72 -0.27 10.70 8.90
C VAL A 72 -1.42 10.52 9.89
N GLU A 73 -2.42 11.41 9.86
CA GLU A 73 -3.56 11.35 10.77
C GLU A 73 -4.37 10.04 10.67
N LEU A 74 -4.62 9.57 9.45
CA LEU A 74 -5.33 8.31 9.21
C LEU A 74 -4.47 7.09 9.62
N VAL A 75 -3.16 7.19 9.42
CA VAL A 75 -2.21 6.15 9.84
C VAL A 75 -2.15 6.08 11.37
N ASP A 76 -2.04 7.21 12.07
CA ASP A 76 -2.04 7.27 13.53
C ASP A 76 -3.36 6.77 14.12
N ALA A 77 -4.50 7.11 13.50
CA ALA A 77 -5.80 6.56 13.87
C ALA A 77 -5.83 5.03 13.73
N THR A 78 -5.24 4.50 12.65
CA THR A 78 -5.13 3.04 12.45
C THR A 78 -4.23 2.39 13.51
N ILE A 79 -3.10 3.02 13.86
CA ILE A 79 -2.19 2.54 14.92
C ILE A 79 -2.92 2.49 16.27
N ALA A 80 -3.66 3.55 16.62
CA ALA A 80 -4.45 3.62 17.83
C ALA A 80 -5.53 2.53 17.88
N ARG A 81 -6.26 2.33 16.77
CA ARG A 81 -7.28 1.28 16.64
C ARG A 81 -6.71 -0.13 16.80
N LEU A 82 -5.54 -0.39 16.23
CA LEU A 82 -4.85 -1.68 16.33
C LEU A 82 -4.23 -1.94 17.71
N ARG A 83 -4.16 -0.91 18.57
CA ARG A 83 -3.55 -0.97 19.91
C ARG A 83 -2.14 -1.56 19.87
N LEU A 84 -1.33 -1.07 18.92
CA LEU A 84 0.03 -1.56 18.76
C LEU A 84 0.86 -1.28 20.00
N ASP A 85 1.63 -2.27 20.43
CA ASP A 85 2.52 -2.13 21.59
C ASP A 85 3.73 -1.21 21.27
N PRO A 86 4.47 -0.74 22.29
CA PRO A 86 5.61 0.14 22.06
C PRO A 86 6.70 -0.43 21.14
N ARG A 87 6.90 -1.75 21.15
CA ARG A 87 7.88 -2.42 20.27
C ARG A 87 7.40 -2.40 18.82
N GLN A 88 6.11 -2.61 18.59
CA GLN A 88 5.49 -2.52 17.26
C GLN A 88 5.49 -1.09 16.73
N ARG A 89 5.23 -0.09 17.57
CA ARG A 89 5.36 1.33 17.21
C ARG A 89 6.79 1.65 16.78
N ALA A 90 7.78 1.28 17.59
CA ALA A 90 9.18 1.50 17.27
C ALA A 90 9.62 0.80 15.96
N ALA A 91 9.04 -0.37 15.66
CA ALA A 91 9.28 -1.06 14.39
C ALA A 91 8.73 -0.28 13.18
N ILE A 92 7.55 0.34 13.32
CA ILE A 92 6.98 1.20 12.28
C ILE A 92 7.83 2.45 12.08
N ASP A 93 8.28 3.08 13.17
CA ASP A 93 9.10 4.28 13.11
C ASP A 93 10.44 4.00 12.40
N ARG A 94 11.11 2.88 12.72
CA ARG A 94 12.32 2.44 11.98
C ARG A 94 12.07 2.21 10.50
N GLN A 95 10.90 1.69 10.11
CA GLN A 95 10.55 1.53 8.68
C GLN A 95 10.27 2.88 8.01
N HIS A 96 9.67 3.82 8.72
CA HIS A 96 9.47 5.19 8.23
C HIS A 96 10.82 5.89 8.00
N GLU A 97 11.76 5.79 8.95
CA GLU A 97 13.11 6.35 8.80
C GLU A 97 13.85 5.77 7.58
N ARG A 98 13.73 4.45 7.35
CA ARG A 98 14.32 3.78 6.18
C ARG A 98 13.75 4.31 4.89
N PHE A 99 12.43 4.48 4.82
CA PHE A 99 11.77 5.07 3.67
C PHE A 99 12.27 6.49 3.38
N MET A 100 12.39 7.32 4.42
CA MET A 100 12.86 8.69 4.25
C MET A 100 14.31 8.72 3.77
N LYS A 101 15.19 7.89 4.33
CA LYS A 101 16.57 7.72 3.84
C LYS A 101 16.58 7.28 2.37
N PHE A 102 15.77 6.28 2.01
CA PHE A 102 15.65 5.80 0.63
C PHE A 102 15.21 6.90 -0.34
N LYS A 103 14.20 7.71 0.04
CA LYS A 103 13.77 8.87 -0.74
C LYS A 103 14.89 9.90 -0.91
N THR A 104 15.66 10.18 0.14
CA THR A 104 16.75 11.18 0.10
C THR A 104 17.94 10.70 -0.73
N THR A 105 18.25 9.41 -0.76
CA THR A 105 19.39 8.86 -1.52
C THR A 105 19.12 8.74 -3.03
N GLY A 106 17.90 9.02 -3.51
CA GLY A 106 17.60 9.08 -4.94
C GLY A 106 17.57 7.72 -5.66
N LEU A 107 17.59 6.60 -4.93
CA LEU A 107 17.33 5.26 -5.48
C LEU A 107 15.84 5.07 -5.77
N ILE A 108 15.23 5.96 -6.55
CA ILE A 108 13.89 5.73 -7.08
C ILE A 108 14.05 4.79 -8.27
N VAL A 109 13.93 3.48 -8.03
CA VAL A 109 13.56 2.56 -9.11
C VAL A 109 12.08 2.83 -9.38
N ALA A 110 11.84 3.60 -10.44
CA ALA A 110 10.51 3.82 -11.00
C ALA A 110 9.92 2.51 -11.53
#